data_AF-A0A832X8R1-F1
#
_entry.id   AF-A0A832X8R1-F1
#
_cell.length_a   1.000
_cell.length_b   1.000
_cell.length_c   1.000
_cell.angle_alpha   90.00
_cell.angle_beta   90.00
_cell.angle_gamma   90.00
#
_symmetry.space_group_name_H-M   'P 1'
#
loop_
_entity.id
_entity.type
_entity.pdbx_description
1 polymer ?
#
loop_
_entity_poly.entity_id
_entity_poly.type
_entity_poly.pdbx_seq_one_letter_code
_entity_poly.pdbx_strand_id
1 'polypeptide(L)'
;MGSKKSKGSASKNKQVISVTEKPWGHEELLLNQGAVGMKRMVLKPKQKTSYHFHNFKNEVFFVENGKAKVRFESGEKIISKGEFVYIPKLTKHQTSNPGPGKLSILEFSSPHSETDVIRVEDPYSKTRASIEKTTVAGGKKASGSKAAVFLDRDGVICEDRPDYVKNWGEFIFKQKSKSAIRQLNNSGYLVIVITNQGCIGKGATTKETVLDIHKKMEAEIEMAGGHFDAIYYCPHTKDDNCNCRKPKPGM
;
A
#
# COMPACT_ATOMS: atom_id res chain seq x y z
N MET A 1 28.72 -28.98 -29.23
CA MET A 1 28.24 -27.68 -29.74
C MET A 1 26.74 -27.63 -29.59
N GLY A 2 26.20 -26.59 -28.94
CA GLY A 2 24.74 -26.46 -28.74
C GLY A 2 24.40 -25.65 -27.48
N SER A 3 24.66 -24.35 -27.54
CA SER A 3 24.43 -23.38 -26.48
C SER A 3 22.95 -23.27 -26.06
N LYS A 4 22.68 -23.20 -24.75
CA LYS A 4 21.49 -22.51 -24.23
C LYS A 4 21.94 -21.36 -23.33
N LYS A 5 21.92 -20.15 -23.92
CA LYS A 5 22.06 -18.89 -23.19
C LYS A 5 20.87 -18.73 -22.24
N SER A 6 21.14 -18.58 -20.95
CA SER A 6 20.17 -18.11 -19.97
C SER A 6 19.80 -16.66 -20.31
N LYS A 7 18.54 -16.43 -20.67
CA LYS A 7 18.01 -15.07 -20.79
C LYS A 7 17.68 -14.59 -19.38
N GLY A 8 18.52 -13.69 -18.85
CA GLY A 8 18.22 -12.93 -17.65
C GLY A 8 16.89 -12.21 -17.82
N SER A 9 16.01 -12.40 -16.83
CA SER A 9 14.75 -11.69 -16.70
C SER A 9 15.01 -10.20 -16.57
N ALA A 10 14.71 -9.45 -17.62
CA ALA A 10 14.74 -8.00 -17.61
C ALA A 10 13.67 -7.48 -16.63
N SER A 11 14.11 -6.74 -15.61
CA SER A 11 13.28 -5.93 -14.72
C SER A 11 12.28 -5.09 -15.52
N LYS A 12 11.00 -5.46 -15.51
CA LYS A 12 9.93 -4.66 -16.12
C LYS A 12 9.79 -3.35 -15.34
N ASN A 13 10.11 -2.23 -16.00
CA ASN A 13 9.98 -0.87 -15.46
C ASN A 13 8.55 -0.62 -14.94
N LYS A 14 8.40 -0.40 -13.62
CA LYS A 14 7.21 0.26 -13.07
C LYS A 14 7.23 1.71 -13.55
N GLN A 15 6.19 2.16 -14.25
CA GLN A 15 6.17 3.48 -14.86
C GLN A 15 6.07 4.57 -13.78
N VAL A 16 7.14 5.34 -13.61
CA VAL A 16 7.19 6.54 -12.77
C VAL A 16 6.51 7.68 -13.53
N ILE A 17 5.56 8.39 -12.92
CA ILE A 17 4.84 9.54 -13.51
C ILE A 17 5.74 10.78 -13.47
N SER A 18 6.31 11.07 -12.31
CA SER A 18 7.26 12.15 -12.11
C SER A 18 8.25 11.81 -11.03
N VAL A 19 9.42 12.43 -11.09
CA VAL A 19 10.43 12.39 -10.04
C VAL A 19 10.58 13.78 -9.48
N THR A 20 10.47 13.91 -8.16
CA THR A 20 10.77 15.16 -7.44
C THR A 20 12.05 14.96 -6.66
N GLU A 21 13.10 15.68 -7.02
CA GLU A 21 14.34 15.70 -6.24
C GLU A 21 14.07 16.32 -4.87
N LYS A 22 14.64 15.73 -3.81
CA LYS A 22 14.46 16.18 -2.43
C LYS A 22 15.83 16.34 -1.76
N PRO A 23 15.97 17.22 -0.74
CA PRO A 23 17.22 17.36 0.00
C PRO A 23 17.76 16.05 0.61
N TRP A 24 16.87 15.12 0.93
CA TRP A 24 17.18 13.83 1.54
C TRP A 24 17.29 12.65 0.54
N GLY A 25 17.04 12.88 -0.75
CA GLY A 25 16.88 11.82 -1.75
C GLY A 25 15.94 12.23 -2.87
N HIS A 26 14.95 11.43 -3.18
CA HIS A 26 13.95 11.78 -4.19
C HIS A 26 12.62 11.07 -3.93
N GLU A 27 11.56 11.60 -4.53
CA GLU A 27 10.21 11.00 -4.56
C GLU A 27 9.85 10.65 -5.99
N GLU A 28 9.33 9.44 -6.20
CA GLU A 28 8.77 9.01 -7.47
C GLU A 28 7.25 8.96 -7.31
N LEU A 29 6.52 9.80 -8.03
CA LEU A 29 5.08 9.66 -8.12
C LEU A 29 4.77 8.47 -9.02
N LEU A 30 4.12 7.46 -8.45
CA LEU A 30 3.73 6.25 -9.18
C LEU A 30 2.23 6.27 -9.53
N LEU A 31 1.46 7.02 -8.75
CA LEU A 31 0.05 7.28 -8.96
C LEU A 31 -0.38 8.63 -8.42
N ASN A 32 -1.16 9.36 -9.21
CA ASN A 32 -2.02 10.43 -8.72
C ASN A 32 -3.43 10.32 -9.34
N GLN A 33 -4.43 9.90 -8.56
CA GLN A 33 -5.81 9.75 -9.02
C GLN A 33 -6.82 10.37 -8.06
N GLY A 34 -6.70 11.69 -7.91
CA GLY A 34 -7.65 12.50 -7.15
C GLY A 34 -7.58 12.19 -5.65
N ALA A 35 -8.37 11.22 -5.20
CA ALA A 35 -8.44 10.85 -3.79
C ALA A 35 -7.30 9.92 -3.34
N VAL A 36 -6.65 9.19 -4.25
CA VAL A 36 -5.59 8.24 -3.88
C VAL A 36 -4.29 8.59 -4.60
N GLY A 37 -3.19 8.51 -3.86
CA GLY A 37 -1.86 8.70 -4.40
C GLY A 37 -0.90 7.66 -3.86
N MET A 38 0.02 7.25 -4.73
CA MET A 38 1.09 6.33 -4.39
C MET A 38 2.41 6.95 -4.81
N LYS A 39 3.32 7.09 -3.85
CA LYS A 39 4.67 7.59 -4.07
C LYS A 39 5.68 6.59 -3.57
N ARG A 40 6.83 6.52 -4.24
CA ARG A 40 8.02 5.89 -3.67
C ARG A 40 8.94 6.98 -3.16
N MET A 41 9.23 6.96 -1.86
CA MET A 41 10.27 7.78 -1.26
C MET A 41 11.57 6.98 -1.24
N VAL A 42 12.64 7.56 -1.79
CA VAL A 42 13.98 6.96 -1.76
C VAL A 42 14.91 7.87 -0.96
N LEU A 43 15.27 7.44 0.24
CA LEU A 43 16.14 8.19 1.15
C LEU A 43 17.59 7.72 1.01
N LYS A 44 18.50 8.68 0.85
CA LYS A 44 19.95 8.42 0.91
C LYS A 44 20.35 7.98 2.32
N PRO A 45 21.49 7.28 2.49
CA PRO A 45 21.99 6.89 3.82
C PRO A 45 22.07 8.07 4.77
N LYS A 46 21.65 7.87 6.03
CA LYS A 46 21.68 8.87 7.11
C LYS A 46 20.84 10.14 6.88
N GLN A 47 20.05 10.20 5.81
CA GLN A 47 19.14 11.32 5.57
C GLN A 47 17.79 11.12 6.25
N LYS A 48 17.04 12.22 6.39
CA LYS A 48 15.72 12.26 7.03
C LYS A 48 14.80 13.26 6.35
N THR A 49 13.50 13.04 6.44
CA THR A 49 12.49 14.01 6.00
C THR A 49 12.38 15.18 6.99
N SER A 50 11.57 16.18 6.68
CA SER A 50 11.12 17.14 7.69
C SER A 50 10.25 16.43 8.74
N TYR A 51 10.18 17.02 9.92
CA TYR A 51 9.15 16.68 10.90
C TYR A 51 7.89 17.46 10.56
N HIS A 52 6.80 16.76 10.24
CA HIS A 52 5.62 17.36 9.62
C HIS A 52 4.35 16.56 9.93
N PHE A 53 3.20 17.11 9.58
CA PHE A 53 1.91 16.42 9.58
C PHE A 53 1.06 16.89 8.39
N HIS A 54 -0.11 16.27 8.25
CA HIS A 54 -1.10 16.59 7.23
C HIS A 54 -2.45 16.92 7.85
N ASN A 55 -3.19 17.91 7.33
CA ASN A 55 -4.51 18.25 7.87
C ASN A 55 -5.57 17.23 7.45
N PHE A 56 -5.46 16.69 6.24
CA PHE A 56 -6.51 15.90 5.62
C PHE A 56 -6.06 14.48 5.28
N LYS A 57 -4.81 14.31 4.84
CA LYS A 57 -4.23 13.06 4.35
C LYS A 57 -3.93 12.07 5.48
N ASN A 58 -4.40 10.83 5.33
CA ASN A 58 -3.85 9.68 6.06
C ASN A 58 -2.88 8.94 5.15
N GLU A 59 -1.89 8.28 5.75
CA GLU A 59 -0.82 7.62 5.02
C GLU A 59 -0.56 6.20 5.54
N VAL A 60 -0.11 5.33 4.64
CA VAL A 60 0.53 4.07 4.98
C VAL A 60 1.91 4.06 4.35
N PHE A 61 2.94 3.88 5.17
CA PHE A 61 4.29 3.62 4.70
C PHE A 61 4.54 2.12 4.71
N PHE A 62 4.90 1.56 3.57
CA PHE A 62 5.36 0.18 3.41
C PHE A 62 6.82 0.17 2.97
N VAL A 63 7.70 -0.53 3.68
CA VAL A 63 9.13 -0.54 3.35
C VAL A 63 9.43 -1.56 2.25
N GLU A 64 9.72 -1.09 1.03
CA GLU A 64 10.16 -1.94 -0.08
C GLU A 64 11.60 -2.44 0.11
N ASN A 65 12.49 -1.59 0.65
CA ASN A 65 13.89 -1.94 0.87
C ASN A 65 14.53 -1.16 2.03
N GLY A 66 15.37 -1.83 2.82
CA GLY A 66 16.09 -1.23 3.94
C GLY A 66 15.29 -1.24 5.24
N LYS A 67 15.57 -0.26 6.09
CA LYS A 67 14.96 -0.08 7.42
C LYS A 67 14.71 1.40 7.63
N ALA A 68 13.48 1.77 7.95
CA ALA A 68 13.11 3.14 8.28
C ALA A 68 12.98 3.30 9.79
N LYS A 69 13.36 4.48 10.27
CA LYS A 69 13.06 4.94 11.62
C LYS A 69 12.09 6.11 11.50
N VAL A 70 10.86 5.91 12.00
CA VAL A 70 9.79 6.90 11.98
C VAL A 70 9.63 7.48 13.39
N ARG A 71 9.99 8.76 13.55
CA ARG A 71 9.77 9.53 14.79
C ARG A 71 8.34 10.05 14.78
N PHE A 72 7.67 9.96 15.92
CA PHE A 72 6.37 10.54 16.25
C PHE A 72 6.50 11.42 17.51
N GLU A 73 5.43 12.10 17.92
CA GLU A 73 5.40 12.82 19.21
C GLU A 73 5.56 11.87 20.40
N SER A 74 4.97 10.68 20.31
CA SER A 74 4.96 9.67 21.39
C SER A 74 6.22 8.82 21.48
N GLY A 75 7.16 8.96 20.53
CA GLY A 75 8.38 8.14 20.49
C GLY A 75 8.78 7.77 19.07
N GLU A 76 9.50 6.67 18.91
CA GLU A 76 10.06 6.27 17.63
C GLU A 76 9.70 4.82 17.32
N LYS A 77 9.34 4.55 16.07
CA LYS A 77 9.09 3.21 15.55
C LYS A 77 10.10 2.87 14.48
N ILE A 78 10.60 1.65 14.55
CA ILE A 78 11.44 1.05 13.53
C ILE A 78 10.56 0.15 12.67
N ILE A 79 10.66 0.30 11.34
CA ILE A 79 9.99 -0.56 10.36
C ILE A 79 11.02 -1.05 9.34
N SER A 80 11.02 -2.35 9.06
CA SER A 80 11.96 -3.04 8.18
C SER A 80 11.27 -3.47 6.88
N LYS A 81 12.04 -3.94 5.90
CA LYS A 81 11.52 -4.47 4.63
C LYS A 81 10.32 -5.42 4.84
N GLY A 82 9.22 -5.14 4.15
CA GLY A 82 7.97 -5.89 4.23
C GLY A 82 7.02 -5.47 5.36
N GLU A 83 7.47 -4.61 6.28
CA GLU A 83 6.64 -4.05 7.34
C GLU A 83 6.02 -2.72 6.90
N PHE A 84 4.98 -2.31 7.62
CA PHE A 84 4.29 -1.06 7.38
C PHE A 84 3.97 -0.30 8.67
N VAL A 85 3.66 0.99 8.51
CA VAL A 85 3.07 1.82 9.55
C VAL A 85 1.94 2.65 8.96
N TYR A 86 0.82 2.71 9.68
CA TYR A 86 -0.28 3.62 9.40
C TYR A 86 -0.05 4.93 10.16
N ILE A 87 -0.21 6.05 9.46
CA ILE A 87 -0.01 7.40 9.96
C ILE A 87 -1.32 8.17 9.71
N PRO A 88 -2.17 8.29 10.72
CA PRO A 88 -3.38 9.10 10.62
C PRO A 88 -3.04 10.56 10.34
N LYS A 89 -3.96 11.29 9.70
CA LYS A 89 -3.89 12.76 9.60
C LYS A 89 -3.68 13.39 10.99
N LEU A 90 -3.09 14.58 11.01
CA LEU A 90 -2.68 15.33 12.21
C LEU A 90 -1.59 14.65 13.05
N THR A 91 -1.14 13.45 12.70
CA THR A 91 -0.01 12.79 13.37
C THR A 91 1.30 13.40 12.88
N LYS A 92 2.03 14.08 13.77
CA LYS A 92 3.38 14.56 13.44
C LYS A 92 4.33 13.38 13.32
N HIS A 93 5.10 13.37 12.24
CA HIS A 93 6.04 12.31 11.97
C HIS A 93 7.26 12.77 11.16
N GLN A 94 8.37 12.04 11.29
CA GLN A 94 9.59 12.20 10.49
C GLN A 94 10.17 10.83 10.18
N THR A 95 10.49 10.59 8.91
CA THR A 95 11.11 9.35 8.47
C THR A 95 12.60 9.57 8.27
N SER A 96 13.42 8.64 8.77
CA SER A 96 14.87 8.65 8.60
C SER A 96 15.39 7.31 8.13
N ASN A 97 16.50 7.35 7.38
CA ASN A 97 17.27 6.19 6.96
C ASN A 97 18.47 5.98 7.90
N PRO A 98 18.37 5.14 8.94
CA PRO A 98 19.50 4.86 9.83
C PRO A 98 20.58 3.99 9.17
N GLY A 99 20.27 3.30 8.06
CA GLY A 99 21.13 2.33 7.43
C GLY A 99 22.23 2.94 6.54
N PRO A 100 23.23 2.12 6.14
CA PRO A 100 24.29 2.54 5.21
C PRO A 100 23.86 2.47 3.74
N GLY A 101 22.77 1.77 3.40
CA GLY A 101 22.23 1.65 2.05
C GLY A 101 21.07 2.60 1.77
N LYS A 102 20.56 2.62 0.54
CA LYS A 102 19.34 3.36 0.19
C LYS A 102 18.11 2.71 0.85
N LEU A 103 17.25 3.54 1.42
CA LEU A 103 15.93 3.16 1.94
C LEU A 103 14.88 3.49 0.88
N SER A 104 13.99 2.55 0.60
CA SER A 104 12.85 2.76 -0.30
C SER A 104 11.55 2.39 0.40
N ILE A 105 10.61 3.33 0.38
CA ILE A 105 9.29 3.23 1.04
C ILE A 105 8.22 3.55 0.00
N LEU A 106 7.18 2.73 -0.08
CA LEU A 106 5.93 3.09 -0.72
C LEU A 106 5.03 3.82 0.28
N GLU A 107 4.70 5.06 -0.03
CA GLU A 107 3.64 5.82 0.63
C GLU A 107 2.35 5.64 -0.16
N PHE A 108 1.32 5.16 0.52
CA PHE A 108 -0.07 5.20 0.06
C PHE A 108 -0.79 6.29 0.83
N SER A 109 -1.52 7.16 0.14
CA SER A 109 -2.18 8.29 0.78
C SER A 109 -3.61 8.53 0.29
N SER A 110 -4.47 8.98 1.22
CA SER A 110 -5.86 9.36 0.94
C SER A 110 -6.41 10.36 1.96
N PRO A 111 -7.03 11.50 1.54
CA PRO A 111 -6.98 12.05 0.19
C PRO A 111 -5.56 12.44 -0.20
N HIS A 112 -5.17 12.22 -1.46
CA HIS A 112 -3.86 12.64 -1.94
C HIS A 112 -3.81 14.16 -2.17
N SER A 113 -2.81 14.82 -1.59
CA SER A 113 -2.55 16.24 -1.83
C SER A 113 -1.07 16.56 -1.60
N GLU A 114 -0.47 17.26 -2.56
CA GLU A 114 0.91 17.77 -2.47
C GLU A 114 1.02 19.01 -1.56
N THR A 115 -0.09 19.73 -1.36
CA THR A 115 -0.13 20.99 -0.63
C THR A 115 -0.56 20.83 0.84
N ASP A 116 -0.91 19.62 1.25
CA ASP A 116 -1.39 19.31 2.61
C ASP A 116 -0.25 19.09 3.62
N VAL A 117 0.97 19.52 3.33
CA VAL A 117 2.14 19.25 4.20
C VAL A 117 2.41 20.45 5.10
N ILE A 118 2.21 20.30 6.41
CA ILE A 118 2.59 21.31 7.41
C ILE A 118 3.87 20.86 8.12
N ARG A 119 4.96 21.62 7.93
CA ARG A 119 6.26 21.33 8.53
C ARG A 119 6.40 22.02 9.88
N VAL A 120 6.81 21.23 10.88
CA VAL A 120 7.07 21.67 12.25
C VAL A 120 8.57 21.94 12.43
N GLU A 121 9.41 21.02 11.98
CA GLU A 121 10.87 21.19 11.93
C GLU A 121 11.35 20.82 10.52
N ASP A 122 11.91 21.80 9.77
CA ASP A 122 12.49 21.55 8.46
C ASP A 122 13.99 21.89 8.42
N PRO A 123 14.90 20.89 8.49
CA PRO A 123 16.33 21.15 8.41
C PRO A 123 16.78 21.69 7.04
N TYR A 124 15.89 21.67 6.04
CA TYR A 124 16.16 22.09 4.68
C TYR A 124 15.47 23.41 4.30
N SER A 125 14.88 24.14 5.24
CA SER A 125 14.10 25.36 4.97
C SER A 125 14.81 26.39 4.09
N LYS A 126 16.15 26.52 4.23
CA LYS A 126 16.98 27.44 3.44
C LYS A 126 17.39 26.93 2.06
N THR A 127 17.41 25.62 1.85
CA THR A 127 17.97 24.99 0.63
C THR A 127 16.93 24.23 -0.19
N ARG A 128 15.74 23.98 0.35
CA ARG A 128 14.69 23.20 -0.30
C ARG A 128 14.32 23.76 -1.67
N ALA A 129 14.10 25.06 -1.77
CA ALA A 129 13.64 25.70 -3.01
C ALA A 129 14.64 25.54 -4.18
N SER A 130 15.94 25.47 -3.90
CA SER A 130 16.95 25.28 -4.94
C SER A 130 17.13 23.81 -5.35
N ILE A 131 16.77 22.87 -4.46
CA ILE A 131 16.89 21.43 -4.67
C ILE A 131 15.63 20.82 -5.26
N GLU A 132 14.45 21.22 -4.77
CA GLU A 132 13.18 20.61 -5.16
C GLU A 132 12.82 20.97 -6.60
N LYS A 133 12.99 19.98 -7.48
CA LYS A 133 12.65 20.08 -8.90
C LYS A 133 11.90 18.83 -9.29
N THR A 134 10.70 19.01 -9.82
CA THR A 134 9.90 17.90 -10.37
C THR A 134 10.18 17.78 -11.87
N THR A 135 10.62 16.60 -12.29
CA THR A 135 10.73 16.24 -13.69
C THR A 135 9.65 15.22 -14.01
N VAL A 136 8.77 15.54 -14.96
CA VAL A 136 7.80 14.58 -15.50
C VAL A 136 8.58 13.55 -16.31
N ALA A 137 8.35 12.27 -16.04
CA ALA A 137 9.02 11.23 -16.82
C ALA A 137 8.48 11.28 -18.26
N GLY A 138 9.36 11.62 -19.22
CA GLY A 138 9.06 11.61 -20.64
C GLY A 138 8.82 10.17 -21.12
N GLY A 139 7.59 9.68 -20.98
CA GLY A 139 7.18 8.36 -21.40
C GLY A 139 5.82 8.42 -22.08
N LYS A 140 5.76 7.91 -23.32
CA LYS A 140 4.50 7.57 -24.01
C LYS A 140 3.58 6.82 -23.02
N LYS A 141 2.26 7.07 -23.07
CA LYS A 141 1.25 6.23 -22.40
C LYS A 141 1.64 4.76 -22.61
N ALA A 142 2.05 4.07 -21.56
CA ALA A 142 2.31 2.64 -21.69
C ALA A 142 0.94 1.97 -21.84
N SER A 143 0.66 1.44 -23.03
CA SER A 143 -0.22 0.28 -23.10
C SER A 143 0.58 -0.89 -22.52
N GLY A 144 0.10 -1.46 -21.40
CA GLY A 144 0.55 -2.79 -20.95
C GLY A 144 1.15 -2.91 -19.55
N SER A 145 0.34 -2.67 -18.52
CA SER A 145 0.03 -3.57 -17.39
C SER A 145 -0.65 -2.74 -16.31
N LYS A 146 -1.89 -3.04 -15.96
CA LYS A 146 -2.63 -2.30 -14.92
C LYS A 146 -1.91 -2.51 -13.57
N ALA A 147 -1.67 -1.43 -12.84
CA ALA A 147 -1.19 -1.52 -11.46
C ALA A 147 -2.26 -2.20 -10.59
N ALA A 148 -1.87 -2.92 -9.54
CA ALA A 148 -2.80 -3.61 -8.65
C ALA A 148 -2.74 -3.06 -7.22
N VAL A 149 -3.90 -2.95 -6.58
CA VAL A 149 -4.05 -2.71 -5.15
C VAL A 149 -4.50 -4.01 -4.50
N PHE A 150 -3.75 -4.46 -3.50
CA PHE A 150 -4.08 -5.64 -2.71
C PHE A 150 -4.79 -5.20 -1.42
N LEU A 151 -6.01 -5.66 -1.23
CA LEU A 151 -6.84 -5.34 -0.06
C LEU A 151 -7.02 -6.57 0.83
N ASP A 152 -6.95 -6.39 2.15
CA ASP A 152 -7.49 -7.41 3.07
C ASP A 152 -9.02 -7.37 3.05
N ARG A 153 -9.67 -8.43 3.55
CA ARG A 153 -11.12 -8.47 3.71
C ARG A 153 -11.54 -7.96 5.09
N ASP A 154 -11.23 -8.73 6.12
CA ASP A 154 -11.62 -8.47 7.50
C ASP A 154 -10.78 -7.31 8.07
N GLY A 155 -11.43 -6.28 8.60
CA GLY A 155 -10.78 -5.05 9.09
C GLY A 155 -10.46 -3.99 8.03
N VAL A 156 -10.59 -4.30 6.74
CA VAL A 156 -10.32 -3.37 5.62
C VAL A 156 -11.56 -3.13 4.76
N ILE A 157 -12.16 -4.19 4.21
CA ILE A 157 -13.40 -4.11 3.42
C ILE A 157 -14.62 -4.22 4.33
N CYS A 158 -14.62 -5.20 5.24
CA CYS A 158 -15.64 -5.37 6.27
C CYS A 158 -15.07 -5.15 7.68
N GLU A 159 -15.95 -5.02 8.67
CA GLU A 159 -15.55 -4.95 10.06
C GLU A 159 -14.80 -6.23 10.47
N ASP A 160 -13.78 -6.06 11.32
CA ASP A 160 -13.04 -7.20 11.88
C ASP A 160 -13.83 -7.83 13.03
N ARG A 161 -13.70 -9.13 13.19
CA ARG A 161 -14.39 -9.89 14.24
C ARG A 161 -13.44 -10.88 14.91
N PRO A 162 -13.40 -10.94 16.25
CA PRO A 162 -12.53 -11.88 16.96
C PRO A 162 -12.90 -13.34 16.69
N ASP A 163 -14.16 -13.61 16.36
CA ASP A 163 -14.73 -14.93 16.10
C ASP A 163 -14.95 -15.23 14.59
N TYR A 164 -14.30 -14.46 13.72
CA TYR A 164 -14.44 -14.49 12.26
C TYR A 164 -15.83 -14.08 11.75
N VAL A 165 -15.88 -13.65 10.49
CA VAL A 165 -17.14 -13.52 9.74
C VAL A 165 -17.49 -14.89 9.16
N LYS A 166 -18.54 -15.51 9.69
CA LYS A 166 -18.90 -16.91 9.42
C LYS A 166 -20.10 -17.09 8.50
N ASN A 167 -20.89 -16.04 8.27
CA ASN A 167 -22.03 -16.01 7.37
C ASN A 167 -22.25 -14.57 6.85
N TRP A 168 -23.13 -14.41 5.86
CA TRP A 168 -23.40 -13.10 5.25
C TRP A 168 -23.98 -12.07 6.21
N GLY A 169 -24.81 -12.49 7.18
CA GLY A 169 -25.41 -11.58 8.16
C GLY A 169 -24.37 -10.94 9.10
N GLU A 170 -23.21 -11.57 9.27
CA GLU A 170 -22.07 -11.04 10.02
C GLU A 170 -21.18 -10.10 9.19
N PHE A 171 -21.35 -10.08 7.85
CA PHE A 171 -20.53 -9.29 6.95
C PHE A 171 -21.03 -7.84 6.93
N ILE A 172 -20.37 -6.97 7.68
CA ILE A 172 -20.70 -5.54 7.75
C ILE A 172 -19.61 -4.76 7.00
N PHE A 173 -19.97 -4.12 5.89
CA PHE A 173 -19.03 -3.25 5.16
C PHE A 173 -18.54 -2.10 6.03
N LYS A 174 -17.22 -1.84 6.02
CA LYS A 174 -16.68 -0.63 6.65
C LYS A 174 -17.19 0.60 5.92
N GLN A 175 -17.32 1.71 6.65
CA GLN A 175 -17.73 2.99 6.06
C GLN A 175 -16.82 3.36 4.88
N LYS A 176 -17.42 3.77 3.75
CA LYS A 176 -16.73 4.17 2.49
C LYS A 176 -15.98 3.07 1.74
N SER A 177 -15.88 1.85 2.24
CA SER A 177 -15.19 0.72 1.56
C SER A 177 -15.64 0.55 0.10
N LYS A 178 -16.94 0.44 -0.14
CA LYS A 178 -17.53 0.31 -1.49
C LYS A 178 -17.14 1.47 -2.41
N SER A 179 -17.29 2.70 -1.92
CA SER A 179 -16.94 3.90 -2.69
C SER A 179 -15.44 4.03 -2.96
N ALA A 180 -14.58 3.52 -2.06
CA ALA A 180 -13.13 3.52 -2.24
C ALA A 180 -12.72 2.51 -3.32
N ILE A 181 -13.30 1.30 -3.30
CA ILE A 181 -13.07 0.27 -4.32
C ILE A 181 -13.47 0.79 -5.70
N ARG A 182 -14.69 1.34 -5.85
CA ARG A 182 -15.11 1.99 -7.10
C ARG A 182 -14.13 3.07 -7.55
N GLN A 183 -13.63 3.91 -6.62
CA GLN A 183 -12.65 4.93 -6.96
C GLN A 183 -11.34 4.33 -7.48
N LEU A 184 -10.87 3.21 -6.91
CA LEU A 184 -9.71 2.46 -7.41
C LEU A 184 -9.95 1.87 -8.81
N ASN A 185 -11.15 1.35 -9.08
CA ASN A 185 -11.48 0.83 -10.41
C ASN A 185 -11.55 1.95 -11.48
N ASN A 186 -12.19 3.08 -11.18
CA ASN A 186 -12.25 4.26 -12.09
C ASN A 186 -10.87 4.86 -12.37
N SER A 187 -9.98 4.61 -11.43
CA SER A 187 -8.55 4.89 -11.42
C SER A 187 -7.75 3.83 -12.21
N GLY A 188 -8.38 2.86 -12.86
CA GLY A 188 -7.70 1.89 -13.71
C GLY A 188 -6.79 0.90 -12.96
N TYR A 189 -6.92 0.81 -11.63
CA TYR A 189 -6.30 -0.25 -10.85
C TYR A 189 -7.00 -1.58 -11.05
N LEU A 190 -6.20 -2.65 -10.97
CA LEU A 190 -6.71 -3.95 -10.56
C LEU A 190 -6.93 -3.92 -9.05
N VAL A 191 -8.10 -4.29 -8.57
CA VAL A 191 -8.40 -4.43 -7.14
C VAL A 191 -8.44 -5.90 -6.81
N ILE A 192 -7.43 -6.37 -6.07
CA ILE A 192 -7.26 -7.79 -5.72
C ILE A 192 -7.46 -7.94 -4.22
N VAL A 193 -8.34 -8.85 -3.80
CA VAL A 193 -8.53 -9.19 -2.38
C VAL A 193 -7.59 -10.34 -2.01
N ILE A 194 -6.85 -10.20 -0.90
CA ILE A 194 -6.02 -11.26 -0.32
C ILE A 194 -6.36 -11.42 1.17
N THR A 195 -6.90 -12.58 1.58
CA THR A 195 -7.43 -12.73 2.95
C THR A 195 -7.11 -14.08 3.60
N ASN A 196 -6.85 -14.08 4.90
CA ASN A 196 -6.64 -15.30 5.69
C ASN A 196 -7.98 -15.78 6.27
N GLN A 197 -8.57 -16.84 5.70
CA GLN A 197 -9.83 -17.45 6.13
C GLN A 197 -9.61 -18.71 6.96
N GLY A 198 -8.81 -18.58 8.02
CA GLY A 198 -8.49 -19.69 8.93
C GLY A 198 -9.68 -20.24 9.72
N CYS A 199 -10.84 -19.59 9.66
CA CYS A 199 -12.11 -20.12 10.15
C CYS A 199 -12.49 -21.45 9.49
N ILE A 200 -12.11 -21.65 8.22
CA ILE A 200 -12.33 -22.91 7.50
C ILE A 200 -11.50 -24.03 8.13
N GLY A 201 -10.18 -23.85 8.24
CA GLY A 201 -9.29 -24.85 8.86
C GLY A 201 -9.60 -25.13 10.33
N LYS A 202 -10.22 -24.17 11.03
CA LYS A 202 -10.71 -24.34 12.40
C LYS A 202 -12.09 -25.01 12.50
N GLY A 203 -12.75 -25.30 11.38
CA GLY A 203 -14.10 -25.87 11.36
C GLY A 203 -15.22 -24.91 11.82
N ALA A 204 -14.94 -23.61 11.92
CA ALA A 204 -15.90 -22.60 12.37
C ALA A 204 -16.91 -22.19 11.27
N THR A 205 -16.57 -22.44 10.01
CA THR A 205 -17.45 -22.27 8.83
C THR A 205 -16.93 -23.15 7.70
N THR A 206 -17.68 -23.28 6.61
CA THR A 206 -17.27 -24.08 5.46
C THR A 206 -16.68 -23.23 4.34
N LYS A 207 -15.98 -23.90 3.42
CA LYS A 207 -15.45 -23.26 2.20
C LYS A 207 -16.58 -22.66 1.36
N GLU A 208 -17.70 -23.38 1.26
CA GLU A 208 -18.89 -22.99 0.51
C GLU A 208 -19.49 -21.71 1.08
N THR A 209 -19.57 -21.61 2.41
CA THR A 209 -20.06 -20.39 3.08
C THR A 209 -19.13 -19.20 2.83
N VAL A 210 -17.81 -19.38 2.87
CA VAL A 210 -16.85 -18.31 2.57
C VAL A 210 -16.97 -17.85 1.11
N LEU A 211 -17.14 -18.78 0.16
CA LEU A 211 -17.35 -18.46 -1.24
C LEU A 211 -18.69 -17.73 -1.48
N ASP A 212 -19.75 -18.11 -0.76
CA ASP A 212 -21.05 -17.40 -0.80
C ASP A 212 -20.92 -15.96 -0.27
N ILE A 213 -20.17 -15.77 0.83
CA ILE A 213 -19.85 -14.42 1.34
C ILE A 213 -19.08 -13.62 0.28
N HIS A 214 -18.08 -14.21 -0.37
CA HIS A 214 -17.30 -13.52 -1.43
C HIS A 214 -18.18 -13.12 -2.61
N LYS A 215 -19.07 -14.01 -3.06
CA LYS A 215 -20.01 -13.72 -4.16
C LYS A 215 -20.97 -12.56 -3.82
N LYS A 216 -21.53 -12.55 -2.60
CA LYS A 216 -22.41 -11.47 -2.15
C LYS A 216 -21.63 -10.16 -1.94
N MET A 217 -20.41 -10.24 -1.45
CA MET A 217 -19.49 -9.10 -1.35
C MET A 217 -19.19 -8.50 -2.72
N GLU A 218 -18.90 -9.32 -3.74
CA GLU A 218 -18.73 -8.89 -5.13
C GLU A 218 -19.97 -8.18 -5.67
N ALA A 219 -21.15 -8.79 -5.53
CA ALA A 219 -22.41 -8.21 -6.00
C ALA A 219 -22.69 -6.83 -5.38
N GLU A 220 -22.45 -6.66 -4.09
CA GLU A 220 -22.61 -5.38 -3.39
C GLU A 220 -21.61 -4.31 -3.86
N ILE A 221 -20.42 -4.72 -4.31
CA ILE A 221 -19.40 -3.82 -4.88
C ILE A 221 -19.76 -3.44 -6.32
N GLU A 222 -20.24 -4.39 -7.11
CA GLU A 222 -20.75 -4.17 -8.47
C GLU A 222 -21.95 -3.21 -8.47
N MET A 223 -22.91 -3.40 -7.55
CA MET A 223 -24.03 -2.49 -7.35
C MET A 223 -23.58 -1.06 -7.00
N ALA A 224 -22.44 -0.93 -6.30
CA ALA A 224 -21.84 0.36 -5.98
C ALA A 224 -20.97 0.92 -7.13
N GLY A 225 -20.89 0.24 -8.28
CA GLY A 225 -20.12 0.62 -9.46
C GLY A 225 -18.62 0.34 -9.36
N GLY A 226 -18.18 -0.54 -8.46
CA GLY A 226 -16.82 -1.07 -8.39
C GLY A 226 -16.75 -2.54 -8.85
N HIS A 227 -15.57 -3.13 -8.80
CA HIS A 227 -15.36 -4.58 -9.01
C HIS A 227 -14.07 -5.03 -8.33
N PHE A 228 -13.96 -6.33 -8.09
CA PHE A 228 -12.68 -6.98 -7.78
C PHE A 228 -12.18 -7.69 -9.04
N ASP A 229 -10.90 -7.57 -9.33
CA ASP A 229 -10.25 -8.27 -10.44
C ASP A 229 -9.84 -9.70 -10.06
N ALA A 230 -9.64 -9.95 -8.76
CA ALA A 230 -9.46 -11.30 -8.21
C ALA A 230 -9.68 -11.32 -6.70
N ILE A 231 -10.08 -12.47 -6.17
CA ILE A 231 -10.16 -12.74 -4.73
C ILE A 231 -9.38 -14.01 -4.43
N TYR A 232 -8.35 -13.89 -3.60
CA TYR A 232 -7.55 -14.99 -3.08
C TYR A 232 -7.75 -15.13 -1.59
N TYR A 233 -7.88 -16.37 -1.11
CA TYR A 233 -7.96 -16.65 0.31
C TYR A 233 -7.16 -17.88 0.72
N CYS A 234 -6.64 -17.85 1.94
CA CYS A 234 -5.99 -18.97 2.57
C CYS A 234 -6.93 -19.61 3.60
N PRO A 235 -7.38 -20.87 3.43
CA PRO A 235 -8.28 -21.54 4.38
C PRO A 235 -7.56 -22.08 5.63
N HIS A 236 -6.23 -22.14 5.59
CA HIS A 236 -5.41 -22.79 6.59
C HIS A 236 -5.34 -22.05 7.93
N THR A 237 -5.17 -22.83 9.01
CA THR A 237 -4.85 -22.35 10.35
C THR A 237 -3.42 -21.78 10.43
N LYS A 238 -3.01 -21.29 11.60
CA LYS A 238 -1.63 -20.81 11.80
C LYS A 238 -0.63 -21.96 11.83
N ASP A 239 -1.06 -23.15 12.23
CA ASP A 239 -0.19 -24.29 12.53
C ASP A 239 0.05 -25.19 11.29
N ASP A 240 -0.76 -25.02 10.25
CA ASP A 240 -0.71 -25.81 9.00
C ASP A 240 0.55 -25.52 8.15
N ASN A 241 1.40 -24.56 8.53
CA ASN A 241 2.67 -24.21 7.86
C ASN A 241 2.61 -23.98 6.34
N CYS A 242 1.44 -23.67 5.78
CA CYS A 242 1.24 -23.49 4.33
C CYS A 242 2.01 -22.29 3.75
N ASN A 243 2.10 -22.21 2.41
CA ASN A 243 2.79 -21.11 1.72
C ASN A 243 1.90 -19.91 1.40
N CYS A 244 0.58 -20.07 1.44
CA CYS A 244 -0.38 -19.02 1.07
C CYS A 244 -0.79 -18.11 2.23
N ARG A 245 -0.67 -18.52 3.49
CA ARG A 245 -1.12 -17.71 4.64
C ARG A 245 -0.25 -16.46 4.84
N LYS A 246 -0.87 -15.28 4.81
CA LYS A 246 -0.19 -14.02 5.19
C LYS A 246 0.36 -14.14 6.63
N PRO A 247 1.58 -13.65 6.92
CA PRO A 247 2.36 -12.68 6.15
C PRO A 247 3.25 -13.26 5.04
N LYS A 248 3.20 -14.57 4.75
CA LYS A 248 3.94 -15.13 3.61
C LYS A 248 3.37 -14.58 2.28
N PRO A 249 4.20 -14.36 1.25
CA PRO A 249 3.80 -13.71 0.00
C PRO A 249 3.24 -14.69 -1.05
N GLY A 250 2.68 -15.83 -0.63
CA GLY A 250 2.25 -16.88 -1.56
C GLY A 250 0.89 -16.65 -2.22
N MET A 251 0.06 -15.77 -1.64
CA MET A 251 -1.11 -15.16 -2.30
C MET A 251 -0.70 -13.81 -2.88
#